data_AF-A0A8V0ZMC9-F1
#
_entry.id   AF-A0A8V0ZMC9-F1
#
_cell.length_a   1.000
_cell.length_b   1.000
_cell.length_c   1.000
_cell.angle_alpha   90.00
_cell.angle_beta   90.00
_cell.angle_gamma   90.00
#
_symmetry.space_group_name_H-M   'P 1'
#
loop_
_entity.id
_entity.type
_entity.pdbx_description
1 polymer ?
#
loop_
_entity_poly.entity_id
_entity_poly.type
_entity_poly.pdbx_seq_one_letter_code
_entity_poly.pdbx_strand_id
1 'polypeptide(L)'
;TRWQDADYLFSSDAAHPDTRSIHESLEYLDGRATVFHSCYLSAWVNCSTAKQQPVALGHFVLPPACLQEEIRKKIGRFLWEQMDDSLVEQVCEKHPTGVGAVTTCVKQHFPSLGYTSARHMRKYIGELHDFIPGTAGYTAYWVRNEISLHPDVKTNKILSNRQLFSAKP
;
A
#
# COMPACT_ATOMS: atom_id res chain seq x y z
N THR A 1 -18.65 11.09 1.18
CA THR A 1 -17.77 10.21 1.98
C THR A 1 -16.69 11.07 2.59
N ARG A 2 -16.39 10.92 3.89
CA ARG A 2 -15.29 11.66 4.50
C ARG A 2 -14.00 10.92 4.24
N TRP A 3 -12.87 11.62 4.15
CA TRP A 3 -11.58 10.98 3.87
C TRP A 3 -11.14 10.03 5.00
N GLN A 4 -11.64 10.24 6.22
CA GLN A 4 -11.39 9.36 7.37
C GLN A 4 -12.02 7.96 7.23
N ASP A 5 -13.02 7.83 6.37
CA ASP A 5 -13.70 6.55 6.15
C ASP A 5 -13.04 5.72 5.01
N ALA A 6 -11.95 6.23 4.41
CA ALA A 6 -11.26 5.59 3.30
C ALA A 6 -10.03 4.78 3.76
N ASP A 7 -9.83 3.60 3.14
CA ASP A 7 -8.65 2.76 3.42
C ASP A 7 -7.35 3.34 2.82
N TYR A 8 -7.47 4.07 1.71
CA TYR A 8 -6.33 4.65 0.99
C TYR A 8 -6.63 6.08 0.54
N LEU A 9 -5.66 6.96 0.70
CA LEU A 9 -5.71 8.34 0.27
C LEU A 9 -4.70 8.55 -0.87
N PHE A 10 -5.18 8.96 -2.04
CA PHE A 10 -4.35 9.24 -3.21
C PHE A 10 -4.44 10.70 -3.62
N SER A 11 -3.30 11.31 -3.96
CA SER A 11 -3.22 12.65 -4.54
C SER A 11 -2.00 12.75 -5.45
N SER A 12 -2.05 13.60 -6.48
CA SER A 12 -0.88 13.94 -7.31
C SER A 12 -0.19 15.21 -6.83
N ASP A 13 -0.83 15.98 -5.94
CA ASP A 13 -0.35 17.29 -5.53
C ASP A 13 -0.46 17.47 -4.01
N ALA A 14 0.70 17.56 -3.38
CA ALA A 14 0.82 17.79 -1.93
C ALA A 14 0.52 19.24 -1.52
N ALA A 15 0.56 20.18 -2.46
CA ALA A 15 0.23 21.59 -2.22
C ALA A 15 -1.27 21.88 -2.37
N HIS A 16 -2.04 20.95 -2.97
CA HIS A 16 -3.49 21.07 -3.07
C HIS A 16 -4.12 21.27 -1.67
N PRO A 17 -5.07 22.21 -1.51
CA PRO A 17 -5.64 22.54 -0.20
C PRO A 17 -6.23 21.34 0.53
N ASP A 18 -6.86 20.42 -0.18
CA ASP A 18 -7.43 19.20 0.39
C ASP A 18 -6.34 18.26 0.93
N THR A 19 -5.27 18.04 0.15
CA THR A 19 -4.13 17.22 0.58
C THR A 19 -3.40 17.86 1.76
N ARG A 20 -3.24 19.18 1.72
CA ARG A 20 -2.62 19.94 2.81
C ARG A 20 -3.42 19.85 4.10
N SER A 21 -4.75 19.96 4.01
CA SER A 21 -5.66 19.78 5.15
C SER A 21 -5.50 18.40 5.80
N ILE A 22 -5.27 17.35 5.00
CA ILE A 22 -4.96 16.00 5.52
C ILE A 22 -3.59 15.99 6.21
N HIS A 23 -2.54 16.58 5.61
CA HIS A 23 -1.21 16.64 6.22
C HIS A 23 -1.16 17.40 7.55
N GLU A 24 -2.03 18.39 7.72
CA GLU A 24 -2.17 19.20 8.94
C GLU A 24 -3.12 18.55 9.98
N SER A 25 -3.81 17.47 9.60
CA SER A 25 -4.74 16.75 10.48
C SER A 25 -4.04 15.97 11.58
N LEU A 26 -4.75 15.75 12.70
CA LEU A 26 -4.24 14.93 13.80
C LEU A 26 -4.03 13.48 13.38
N GLU A 27 -4.87 12.95 12.49
CA GLU A 27 -4.73 11.59 11.98
C GLU A 27 -3.40 11.39 11.24
N TYR A 28 -2.95 12.38 10.47
CA TYR A 28 -1.65 12.31 9.80
C TYR A 28 -0.49 12.43 10.80
N LEU A 29 -0.56 13.39 11.73
CA LEU A 29 0.47 13.60 12.75
C LEU A 29 0.63 12.42 13.71
N ASP A 30 -0.47 11.73 14.03
CA ASP A 30 -0.49 10.51 14.85
C ASP A 30 -0.09 9.25 14.04
N GLY A 31 0.20 9.38 12.75
CA GLY A 31 0.53 8.25 11.86
C GLY A 31 -0.65 7.33 11.54
N ARG A 32 -1.89 7.78 11.76
CA ARG A 32 -3.13 7.06 11.39
C ARG A 32 -3.56 7.29 9.95
N ALA A 33 -3.02 8.30 9.28
CA ALA A 33 -3.28 8.59 7.87
C ALA A 33 -1.96 8.72 7.10
N THR A 34 -1.96 8.29 5.84
CA THR A 34 -0.85 8.49 4.90
C THR A 34 -1.42 8.77 3.53
N VAL A 35 -0.89 9.80 2.87
CA VAL A 35 -1.23 10.14 1.49
C VAL A 35 -0.24 9.46 0.57
N PHE A 36 -0.74 8.82 -0.49
CA PHE A 36 0.07 8.22 -1.54
C PHE A 36 -0.05 9.01 -2.84
N HIS A 37 1.01 9.01 -3.63
CA HIS A 37 1.03 9.59 -4.95
C HIS A 37 0.13 8.79 -5.89
N SER A 38 -0.74 9.47 -6.63
CA SER A 38 -1.75 8.82 -7.48
C SER A 38 -1.15 7.97 -8.60
N CYS A 39 0.10 8.23 -9.02
CA CYS A 39 0.78 7.42 -10.03
C CYS A 39 1.00 5.95 -9.59
N TYR A 40 0.83 5.62 -8.30
CA TYR A 40 0.76 4.24 -7.84
C TYR A 40 -0.28 3.43 -8.63
N LEU A 41 -1.44 4.04 -8.91
CA LEU A 41 -2.51 3.39 -9.65
C LEU A 41 -2.05 3.01 -11.06
N SER A 42 -1.32 3.89 -11.73
CA SER A 42 -0.73 3.62 -13.05
C SER A 42 0.32 2.52 -12.98
N ALA A 43 1.22 2.57 -11.99
CA ALA A 43 2.25 1.54 -11.79
C ALA A 43 1.63 0.16 -11.49
N TRP A 44 0.56 0.13 -10.70
CA TRP A 44 -0.18 -1.09 -10.36
C TRP A 44 -0.82 -1.75 -11.58
N VAL A 45 -1.51 -0.95 -12.41
CA VAL A 45 -2.14 -1.44 -13.64
C VAL A 45 -1.10 -2.02 -14.59
N ASN A 46 0.04 -1.34 -14.73
CA ASN A 46 1.13 -1.80 -15.59
C ASN A 46 1.83 -3.07 -15.08
N CYS A 47 1.92 -3.27 -13.76
CA CYS A 47 2.45 -4.53 -13.21
C CYS A 47 1.51 -5.72 -13.45
N SER A 48 0.21 -5.48 -13.42
CA SER A 48 -0.82 -6.51 -13.61
C SER A 48 -0.77 -7.12 -15.02
N THR A 49 -0.39 -6.34 -16.03
CA THR A 49 -0.29 -6.78 -17.43
C THR A 49 1.08 -7.37 -17.78
N ALA A 50 2.14 -6.96 -17.10
CA ALA A 50 3.53 -7.30 -17.44
C ALA A 50 4.15 -8.49 -16.65
N LYS A 51 3.38 -9.24 -15.84
CA LYS A 51 3.91 -10.26 -14.89
C LYS A 51 5.02 -9.72 -13.97
N GLN A 52 5.01 -8.42 -13.70
CA GLN A 52 5.95 -7.80 -12.77
C GLN A 52 5.39 -7.89 -11.35
N GLN A 53 6.26 -7.96 -10.36
CA GLN A 53 5.80 -7.91 -8.97
C GLN A 53 5.15 -6.54 -8.69
N PRO A 54 4.06 -6.49 -7.90
CA PRO A 54 3.45 -5.24 -7.52
C PRO A 54 4.48 -4.33 -6.82
N VAL A 55 4.56 -3.07 -7.24
CA VAL A 55 5.45 -2.11 -6.61
C VAL A 55 4.93 -1.83 -5.19
N ALA A 56 5.80 -1.88 -4.19
CA ALA A 56 5.40 -1.65 -2.81
C ALA A 56 4.80 -0.24 -2.65
N LEU A 57 3.62 -0.16 -2.02
CA LEU A 57 2.88 1.09 -1.83
C LEU A 57 3.71 2.18 -1.11
N GLY A 58 4.62 1.78 -0.22
CA GLY A 58 5.53 2.69 0.47
C GLY A 58 6.47 3.49 -0.45
N HIS A 59 6.71 3.03 -1.68
CA HIS A 59 7.46 3.80 -2.68
C HIS A 59 6.68 4.95 -3.30
N PHE A 60 5.43 5.14 -2.90
CA PHE A 60 4.55 6.20 -3.38
C PHE A 60 4.04 7.08 -2.25
N VAL A 61 4.67 7.10 -1.06
CA VAL A 61 4.24 8.02 0.00
C VAL A 61 4.40 9.46 -0.48
N LEU A 62 3.34 10.26 -0.48
CA LEU A 62 3.40 11.67 -0.84
C LEU A 62 3.61 12.52 0.43
N PRO A 63 4.83 12.99 0.74
CA PRO A 63 5.04 13.83 1.91
C PRO A 63 4.53 15.27 1.66
N PRO A 64 4.30 16.05 2.74
CA PRO A 64 3.99 17.46 2.65
C PRO A 64 4.96 18.22 1.75
N ALA A 65 4.43 19.13 0.93
CA ALA A 65 5.21 19.87 -0.08
C ALA A 65 6.43 20.60 0.54
N CYS A 66 6.29 21.12 1.77
CA CYS A 66 7.37 21.79 2.49
C CYS A 66 8.55 20.85 2.85
N LEU A 67 8.32 19.54 2.94
CA LEU A 67 9.35 18.54 3.24
C LEU A 67 9.99 17.94 1.99
N GLN A 68 9.32 18.02 0.83
CA GLN A 68 9.79 17.38 -0.40
C GLN A 68 11.17 17.88 -0.83
N GLU A 69 11.43 19.19 -0.74
CA GLU A 69 12.73 19.78 -1.07
C GLU A 69 13.86 19.26 -0.17
N GLU A 70 13.59 19.15 1.13
CA GLU A 70 14.58 18.66 2.09
C GLU A 70 14.90 17.18 1.85
N ILE A 71 13.86 16.38 1.63
CA ILE A 71 14.00 14.96 1.30
C ILE A 71 14.77 14.79 -0.01
N ARG A 72 14.44 15.58 -1.05
CA ARG A 72 15.14 15.56 -2.34
C ARG A 72 16.62 15.89 -2.18
N LYS A 73 16.96 16.89 -1.36
CA LYS A 73 18.35 17.23 -1.05
C LYS A 73 19.09 16.12 -0.31
N LYS A 74 18.40 15.34 0.52
CA LYS A 74 19.02 14.35 1.41
C LYS A 74 19.14 12.95 0.79
N ILE A 75 18.12 12.52 0.05
CA ILE A 75 17.95 11.13 -0.42
C ILE A 75 17.84 11.08 -1.96
N GLY A 76 17.53 12.20 -2.62
CA GLY A 76 17.35 12.29 -4.06
C GLY A 76 15.88 12.35 -4.47
N ARG A 77 15.64 12.30 -5.79
CA ARG A 77 14.30 12.35 -6.40
C ARG A 77 13.44 11.18 -5.94
N PHE A 78 12.14 11.41 -5.84
CA PHE A 78 11.17 10.37 -5.55
C PHE A 78 11.00 9.42 -6.75
N LEU A 79 10.56 8.18 -6.49
CA LEU A 79 10.38 7.19 -7.57
C LEU A 79 9.33 7.67 -8.59
N TRP A 80 8.25 8.27 -8.12
CA TRP A 80 7.17 8.77 -8.97
C TRP A 80 7.59 9.97 -9.84
N GLU A 81 8.58 10.76 -9.42
CA GLU A 81 9.12 11.86 -10.24
C GLU A 81 9.86 11.35 -11.48
N GLN A 82 10.37 10.12 -11.48
CA GLN A 82 10.99 9.51 -12.66
C GLN A 82 9.98 8.85 -13.60
N MET A 83 8.81 8.48 -13.08
CA MET A 83 7.73 7.91 -13.89
C MET A 83 7.12 9.00 -14.78
N ASP A 84 6.93 10.22 -14.28
CA ASP A 84 6.42 11.33 -15.07
C ASP A 84 7.35 11.71 -16.24
N ASP A 85 8.69 11.67 -16.04
CA ASP A 85 9.68 11.90 -17.11
C ASP A 85 9.62 10.84 -18.23
N SER A 86 9.11 9.64 -17.95
CA SER A 86 8.93 8.57 -18.94
C SER A 86 7.55 8.57 -19.60
N LEU A 87 6.57 9.26 -19.00
CA LEU A 87 5.19 9.36 -19.50
C LEU A 87 4.97 10.57 -20.41
N VAL A 88 5.89 11.54 -20.44
CA VAL A 88 5.85 12.69 -21.36
C VAL A 88 6.11 12.34 -22.84
N GLU A 89 6.40 11.08 -23.18
CA GLU A 89 6.58 10.62 -24.57
C GLU A 89 5.58 9.56 -25.06
N GLN A 90 4.39 9.44 -24.47
CA GLN A 90 3.31 8.67 -25.11
C GLN A 90 1.97 9.42 -25.15
N VAL A 91 1.94 10.45 -26.00
CA VAL A 91 0.71 10.77 -26.74
C VAL A 91 0.63 9.80 -27.91
N CYS A 92 -0.40 8.98 -27.91
CA CYS A 92 -0.69 7.92 -28.85
C CYS A 92 -0.62 8.38 -30.32
N GLU A 93 0.34 7.87 -31.09
CA GLU A 93 0.16 7.66 -32.53
C GLU A 93 0.84 6.35 -32.98
N LYS A 94 0.20 5.69 -33.93
CA LYS A 94 0.16 4.22 -34.08
C LYS A 94 1.40 3.59 -34.76
N HIS A 95 1.82 2.46 -34.18
CA HIS A 95 2.30 1.20 -34.82
C HIS A 95 3.67 1.16 -35.54
N PRO A 96 4.22 -0.05 -35.82
CA PRO A 96 5.40 -0.59 -35.13
C PRO A 96 6.64 -0.67 -36.03
N THR A 97 7.83 -0.85 -35.46
CA THR A 97 8.85 -1.86 -35.86
C THR A 97 10.07 -1.66 -34.97
N GLY A 98 10.51 -2.74 -34.33
CA GLY A 98 11.50 -2.71 -33.26
C GLY A 98 12.91 -2.31 -33.68
N VAL A 99 13.75 -2.02 -32.69
CA VAL A 99 15.09 -2.59 -32.42
C VAL A 99 15.36 -2.33 -30.92
N GLY A 100 16.01 -3.29 -30.26
CA GLY A 100 15.96 -3.49 -28.81
C GLY A 100 16.55 -2.40 -27.91
N ALA A 101 16.01 -2.36 -26.69
CA ALA A 101 16.64 -1.69 -25.56
C ALA A 101 17.01 -2.76 -24.53
N VAL A 102 18.32 -2.99 -24.38
CA VAL A 102 18.93 -3.71 -23.28
C VAL A 102 18.44 -3.08 -21.99
N THR A 103 17.59 -3.78 -21.23
CA THR A 103 17.29 -3.39 -19.86
C THR A 103 18.52 -3.71 -19.02
N THR A 104 19.45 -2.77 -18.93
CA THR A 104 20.44 -2.76 -17.88
C THR A 104 19.68 -2.64 -16.56
N CYS A 105 19.58 -3.76 -15.85
CA CYS A 105 19.09 -3.79 -14.48
C CYS A 105 19.99 -2.84 -13.69
N VAL A 106 19.47 -1.65 -13.35
CA VAL A 106 20.24 -0.62 -12.66
C VAL A 106 20.55 -1.20 -11.29
N LYS A 107 21.79 -1.64 -11.10
CA LYS A 107 22.29 -2.13 -9.83
C LYS A 107 22.41 -0.91 -8.92
N GLN A 108 21.31 -0.58 -8.25
CA GLN A 108 21.25 0.51 -7.27
C GLN A 108 22.28 0.21 -6.18
N HIS A 109 23.41 0.92 -6.23
CA HIS A 109 24.38 0.94 -5.16
C HIS A 109 23.86 1.91 -4.09
N PHE A 110 23.12 1.38 -3.12
CA PHE A 110 22.78 2.14 -1.93
C PHE A 110 24.05 2.31 -1.09
N PRO A 111 24.37 3.52 -0.60
CA PRO A 111 25.40 3.70 0.42
C PRO A 111 25.03 2.83 1.62
N SER A 112 25.92 1.90 1.99
CA SER A 112 25.74 1.00 3.11
C SER A 112 25.79 1.79 4.43
N LEU A 113 24.67 2.38 4.83
CA LEU A 113 24.40 2.60 6.26
C LEU A 113 24.54 1.23 6.93
N GLY A 114 25.19 1.17 8.10
CA GLY A 114 25.62 -0.04 8.81
C GLY A 114 24.53 -0.99 9.31
N TYR A 115 23.55 -1.32 8.47
CA TYR A 115 22.57 -2.35 8.71
C TYR A 115 23.26 -3.72 8.75
N THR A 116 22.89 -4.50 9.77
CA THR A 116 23.34 -5.89 9.87
C THR A 116 22.80 -6.66 8.68
N SER A 117 23.69 -7.28 7.89
CA SER A 117 23.31 -8.12 6.75
C SER A 117 22.24 -9.14 7.17
N ALA A 118 21.23 -9.37 6.34
CA ALA A 118 20.22 -10.41 6.56
C ALA A 118 20.83 -11.81 6.76
N ARG A 119 22.08 -12.02 6.30
CA ARG A 119 22.85 -13.25 6.54
C ARG A 119 23.19 -13.46 8.02
N HIS A 120 23.32 -12.38 8.79
CA HIS A 120 23.68 -12.38 10.22
C HIS A 120 22.46 -12.25 11.14
N MET A 121 21.25 -12.18 10.61
CA MET A 121 20.03 -12.16 11.41
C MET A 121 19.62 -13.59 11.79
N ARG A 122 19.04 -13.77 12.99
CA ARG A 122 18.44 -15.06 13.37
C ARG A 122 17.31 -15.39 12.39
N LYS A 123 17.37 -16.57 11.79
CA LYS A 123 16.35 -17.07 10.86
C LYS A 123 15.45 -18.05 11.58
N TYR A 124 14.15 -17.95 11.32
CA TYR A 124 13.21 -18.99 11.71
C TYR A 124 13.46 -20.24 10.86
N ILE A 125 13.57 -21.40 11.49
CA ILE A 125 13.90 -22.69 10.86
C ILE A 125 12.72 -23.68 10.86
N GLY A 126 11.59 -23.30 11.46
CA GLY A 126 10.39 -24.13 11.47
C GLY A 126 9.61 -24.01 10.17
N GLU A 127 8.50 -24.75 10.09
CA GLU A 127 7.57 -24.61 8.97
C GLU A 127 6.84 -23.26 9.05
N LEU A 128 6.74 -22.60 7.89
CA LEU A 128 5.99 -21.38 7.68
C LEU A 128 4.88 -21.69 6.68
N HIS A 129 3.64 -21.62 7.12
CA HIS A 129 2.45 -21.86 6.30
C HIS A 129 1.73 -20.55 6.03
N ASP A 130 1.27 -20.36 4.79
CA ASP A 130 0.45 -19.21 4.44
C ASP A 130 -0.93 -19.35 5.08
N PHE A 131 -1.36 -18.31 5.79
CA PHE A 131 -2.71 -18.24 6.33
C PHE A 131 -3.68 -17.83 5.22
N ILE A 132 -4.29 -18.82 4.57
CA ILE A 132 -5.29 -18.63 3.52
C ILE A 132 -6.67 -19.07 4.07
N PRO A 133 -7.54 -18.13 4.49
CA PRO A 133 -8.88 -18.47 4.99
C PRO A 133 -9.67 -19.32 4.00
N GLY A 134 -10.31 -20.38 4.49
CA GLY A 134 -11.05 -21.36 3.69
C GLY A 134 -10.22 -22.54 3.18
N THR A 135 -8.89 -22.49 3.32
CA THR A 135 -7.97 -23.56 2.93
C THR A 135 -7.29 -24.15 4.17
N ALA A 136 -6.96 -25.45 4.15
CA ALA A 136 -6.24 -26.13 5.24
C ALA A 136 -6.87 -25.98 6.65
N GLY A 137 -8.18 -25.74 6.72
CA GLY A 137 -8.91 -25.56 7.98
C GLY A 137 -8.77 -24.17 8.60
N TYR A 138 -8.09 -23.22 7.95
CA TYR A 138 -8.02 -21.84 8.41
C TYR A 138 -9.34 -21.12 8.18
N THR A 139 -9.81 -20.37 9.18
CA THR A 139 -10.99 -19.51 9.07
C THR A 139 -10.69 -18.14 9.63
N ALA A 140 -11.14 -17.08 8.96
CA ALA A 140 -11.09 -15.72 9.46
C ALA A 140 -12.52 -15.18 9.60
N TYR A 141 -12.78 -14.47 10.69
CA TYR A 141 -14.05 -13.79 10.93
C TYR A 141 -13.79 -12.37 11.40
N TRP A 142 -14.65 -11.44 10.99
CA TRP A 142 -14.64 -10.08 11.53
C TRP A 142 -15.61 -10.03 12.72
N VAL A 143 -15.22 -9.36 13.81
CA VAL A 143 -16.12 -9.13 14.94
C VAL A 143 -16.97 -7.91 14.61
N ARG A 144 -18.29 -8.11 14.44
CA ARG A 144 -19.25 -7.00 14.28
C ARG A 144 -19.74 -6.56 15.65
N ASN A 145 -19.52 -5.29 16.01
CA ASN A 145 -20.04 -4.71 17.26
C ASN A 145 -21.54 -4.38 17.20
N GLU A 146 -22.17 -4.50 16.03
CA GLU A 146 -23.60 -4.24 15.84
C GLU A 146 -24.29 -5.48 15.27
N ILE A 147 -25.27 -5.97 16.02
CA ILE A 147 -26.20 -7.00 15.58
C ILE A 147 -27.29 -6.25 14.82
N SER A 148 -27.35 -6.39 13.49
CA SER A 148 -28.51 -5.96 12.72
C SER A 148 -29.69 -6.88 13.09
N LEU A 149 -30.44 -6.49 14.13
CA LEU A 149 -31.67 -7.14 14.54
C LEU A 149 -32.75 -6.78 13.52
N HIS A 150 -32.97 -7.64 12.53
CA HIS A 150 -34.22 -7.59 11.78
C HIS A 150 -35.30 -8.19 12.69
N PRO A 151 -36.39 -7.47 13.01
CA PRO A 151 -37.48 -8.04 13.78
C PRO A 151 -38.21 -9.04 12.86
N ASP A 152 -37.93 -10.32 13.03
CA ASP A 152 -38.85 -11.36 12.57
C ASP A 152 -39.95 -11.50 13.62
N VAL A 153 -41.20 -11.26 13.20
CA VAL A 153 -42.39 -11.35 14.04
C VAL A 153 -42.77 -12.82 14.21
N LYS A 154 -41.86 -13.62 14.77
CA LYS A 154 -42.19 -14.89 15.42
C LYS A 154 -40.94 -15.47 16.09
N THR A 155 -41.09 -15.78 17.37
CA THR A 155 -40.14 -16.47 18.27
C THR A 155 -39.14 -15.58 19.03
N ASN A 156 -39.51 -15.32 20.29
CA ASN A 156 -38.63 -14.78 21.32
C ASN A 156 -37.53 -15.79 21.66
N LYS A 157 -36.37 -15.73 20.97
CA LYS A 157 -35.13 -16.35 21.45
C LYS A 157 -33.96 -15.40 21.22
N ILE A 158 -33.53 -14.74 22.30
CA ILE A 158 -32.26 -14.02 22.36
C ILE A 158 -31.15 -15.06 22.45
N LEU A 159 -30.48 -15.36 21.32
CA LEU A 159 -29.26 -16.15 21.31
C LEU A 159 -28.07 -15.22 21.59
N SER A 160 -27.67 -15.17 22.86
CA SER A 160 -26.39 -14.58 23.28
C SER A 160 -25.26 -15.50 22.83
N ASN A 161 -24.61 -15.19 21.71
CA ASN A 161 -23.37 -15.86 21.32
C ASN A 161 -22.19 -15.18 22.03
N ARG A 162 -21.93 -15.59 23.27
CA ARG A 162 -20.60 -15.51 23.86
C ARG A 162 -19.90 -16.84 23.61
N GLN A 163 -18.94 -16.89 22.70
CA GLN A 163 -18.00 -18.01 22.68
C GLN A 163 -16.55 -17.51 22.75
N LEU A 164 -15.96 -17.89 23.88
CA LEU A 164 -14.56 -17.83 24.26
C LEU A 164 -13.68 -18.52 23.20
N PHE A 165 -12.51 -17.95 22.94
CA PHE A 165 -11.48 -18.58 22.12
C PHE A 165 -10.93 -19.85 22.79
N SER A 166 -10.88 -20.95 22.05
CA SER A 166 -10.02 -22.09 22.37
C SER A 166 -9.37 -22.58 21.08
N ALA A 167 -8.04 -22.52 21.01
CA ALA A 167 -7.26 -23.26 20.02
C ALA A 167 -6.97 -24.66 20.60
N LYS A 168 -7.06 -25.70 19.78
CA LYS A 168 -6.57 -27.04 20.15
C LYS A 168 -5.05 -27.10 19.94
N PRO A 169 -4.30 -27.87 20.76
CA PRO A 169 -2.88 -28.11 20.57
C PRO A 169 -2.57 -28.85 19.27
#